data_AF-A0AAE7CYU4-F1
#
_entry.id   AF-A0AAE7CYU4-F1
#
_cell.length_a   1.000
_cell.length_b   1.000
_cell.length_c   1.000
_cell.angle_alpha   90.00
_cell.angle_beta   90.00
_cell.angle_gamma   90.00
#
_symmetry.space_group_name_H-M   'P 1'
#
loop_
_entity.id
_entity.type
_entity.pdbx_description
1 polymer ?
#
loop_
_entity_poly.entity_id
_entity_poly.type
_entity_poly.pdbx_seq_one_letter_code
_entity_poly.pdbx_strand_id
1 'polypeptide(L)'
;MGTIHFRIDEETKRLAMQAAERRRMSLTEVMRQRAEELAAEERRYQNSEHEGWLEQQILEAFNRYEDGESEFISNEEMNHHMNELKMQAARGKL
;
A
#
# COMPACT_ATOMS: atom_id res chain seq x y z
N MET A 1 0.74 -13.86 -23.85
CA MET A 1 1.98 -14.13 -23.11
C MET A 1 3.10 -13.43 -23.86
N GLY A 2 3.78 -12.47 -23.22
CA GLY A 2 4.86 -11.69 -23.84
C GLY A 2 6.24 -12.24 -23.47
N THR A 3 7.24 -12.05 -24.33
CA THR A 3 8.63 -12.46 -24.08
C THR A 3 9.47 -11.22 -23.79
N ILE A 4 10.28 -11.27 -22.73
CA ILE A 4 11.24 -10.22 -22.38
C ILE A 4 12.65 -10.75 -22.62
N HIS A 5 13.46 -9.99 -23.36
CA HIS A 5 14.87 -10.33 -23.62
C HIS A 5 15.77 -9.42 -22.78
N PHE A 6 16.65 -10.02 -21.97
CA PHE A 6 17.63 -9.29 -21.16
C PHE A 6 19.02 -9.43 -21.78
N ARG A 7 19.76 -8.33 -21.85
CA ARG A 7 21.20 -8.33 -22.13
C ARG A 7 21.93 -8.18 -20.80
N ILE A 8 22.67 -9.21 -20.41
CA ILE A 8 23.48 -9.25 -19.19
C ILE A 8 24.86 -9.81 -19.53
N ASP A 9 25.86 -9.50 -18.71
CA ASP A 9 27.18 -10.09 -18.84
C ASP A 9 27.17 -11.59 -18.43
N GLU A 10 28.17 -12.32 -18.92
CA GLU A 10 28.26 -13.78 -18.70
C GLU A 10 28.49 -14.16 -17.24
N GLU A 11 29.18 -13.32 -16.45
CA GLU A 11 29.38 -13.58 -15.03
C GLU A 11 28.07 -13.47 -14.25
N THR A 12 27.33 -12.38 -14.45
CA THR A 12 26.00 -12.16 -13.89
C THR A 12 25.04 -13.30 -14.27
N LYS A 13 25.04 -13.73 -15.53
CA LYS A 13 24.25 -14.87 -15.99
C LYS A 13 24.58 -16.15 -15.23
N ARG A 14 25.87 -16.46 -15.08
CA ARG A 14 26.35 -17.64 -14.35
C ARG A 14 25.92 -17.61 -12.89
N LEU A 15 26.09 -16.48 -12.21
CA LEU A 15 25.69 -16.32 -10.81
C LEU A 15 24.17 -16.42 -10.63
N ALA A 16 23.39 -15.84 -11.55
CA ALA A 16 21.94 -15.92 -11.53
C ALA A 16 21.45 -17.37 -11.72
N MET A 17 22.06 -18.13 -12.63
CA MET A 17 21.77 -19.56 -12.81
C MET A 17 22.08 -20.36 -11.54
N GLN A 18 23.26 -20.16 -10.93
CA GLN A 18 23.61 -20.81 -9.66
C GLN A 18 22.63 -20.46 -8.52
N ALA A 19 22.15 -19.22 -8.47
CA ALA A 19 21.14 -18.82 -7.50
C ALA A 19 19.80 -19.52 -7.73
N ALA A 20 19.37 -19.69 -8.98
CA ALA A 20 18.16 -20.41 -9.34
C ALA A 20 18.27 -21.90 -8.99
N GLU A 21 19.41 -22.53 -9.28
CA GLU A 21 19.70 -23.93 -8.93
C GLU A 21 19.64 -24.18 -7.43
N ARG A 22 20.22 -23.29 -6.60
CA ARG A 22 20.12 -23.38 -5.13
C ARG A 22 18.67 -23.34 -4.62
N ARG A 23 17.78 -22.66 -5.34
CA ARG A 23 16.35 -22.58 -5.05
C ARG A 23 15.53 -23.69 -5.71
N ARG A 24 16.18 -24.60 -6.45
CA ARG A 24 15.55 -25.66 -7.25
C ARG A 24 14.54 -25.13 -8.28
N MET A 25 14.81 -23.94 -8.82
CA MET A 25 13.97 -23.25 -9.81
C MET A 25 14.77 -22.99 -11.08
N SER A 26 14.07 -22.84 -12.21
CA SER A 26 14.72 -22.37 -13.45
C SER A 26 14.97 -20.85 -13.38
N LEU A 27 15.99 -20.36 -14.11
CA LEU A 27 16.25 -18.92 -14.18
C LEU A 27 15.03 -18.15 -14.69
N THR A 28 14.33 -18.67 -15.70
CA THR A 28 13.11 -18.08 -16.25
C THR A 28 12.00 -17.95 -15.20
N GLU A 29 11.84 -18.96 -14.34
CA GLU A 29 10.82 -18.96 -13.30
C GLU A 29 11.12 -17.94 -12.19
N VAL A 30 12.39 -17.83 -11.77
CA VAL A 30 12.82 -16.76 -10.85
C VAL A 30 12.59 -15.38 -11.47
N MET A 31 12.95 -15.19 -12.74
CA MET A 31 12.78 -13.90 -13.41
C MET A 31 11.29 -13.54 -13.60
N ARG A 32 10.44 -14.53 -13.89
CA ARG A 32 9.00 -14.34 -13.98
C ARG A 32 8.42 -13.91 -12.63
N GLN A 33 8.78 -14.60 -11.54
CA GLN A 33 8.35 -14.22 -10.19
C GLN A 33 8.78 -12.79 -9.86
N ARG A 34 10.03 -12.41 -10.17
CA ARG A 34 10.52 -11.04 -9.95
C ARG A 34 9.75 -10.00 -10.76
N ALA A 35 9.39 -10.32 -12.01
CA ALA A 35 8.56 -9.43 -12.82
C ALA A 35 7.15 -9.26 -12.25
N GLU A 36 6.56 -10.33 -11.71
CA GLU A 36 5.25 -10.29 -11.04
C GLU A 36 5.30 -9.47 -9.74
N GLU A 37 6.35 -9.65 -8.94
CA GLU A 37 6.61 -8.85 -7.72
C GLU A 37 6.74 -7.36 -8.06
N LEU A 38 7.55 -7.02 -9.06
CA LEU A 38 7.73 -5.64 -9.53
C LEU A 38 6.41 -5.03 -10.03
N ALA A 39 5.61 -5.79 -10.78
CA ALA A 39 4.30 -5.32 -11.22
C ALA A 39 3.32 -5.13 -10.06
N ALA A 40 3.41 -5.94 -9.01
CA ALA A 40 2.59 -5.76 -7.81
C ALA A 40 3.02 -4.53 -7.00
N GLU A 41 4.32 -4.25 -6.91
CA GLU A 41 4.85 -3.02 -6.31
C GLU A 41 4.37 -1.78 -7.07
N GLU A 42 4.48 -1.77 -8.40
CA GLU A 42 4.01 -0.66 -9.24
C GLU A 42 2.49 -0.46 -9.09
N ARG A 43 1.71 -1.55 -9.07
CA ARG A 43 0.26 -1.45 -8.79
C ARG A 43 -0.02 -0.89 -7.41
N ARG A 44 0.78 -1.18 -6.39
CA ARG A 44 0.59 -0.59 -5.05
C ARG A 44 0.93 0.90 -5.03
N TYR A 45 1.95 1.31 -5.78
CA TYR A 45 2.29 2.72 -5.95
C TYR A 45 1.19 3.47 -6.69
N GLN A 46 0.68 2.91 -7.79
CA GLN A 46 -0.45 3.48 -8.53
C GLN A 46 -1.76 3.44 -7.74
N ASN A 47 -1.98 2.35 -6.99
CA ASN A 47 -3.10 2.17 -6.08
C ASN A 47 -2.79 2.70 -4.68
N SER A 48 -1.89 3.67 -4.52
CA SER A 48 -1.87 4.51 -3.31
C SER A 48 -3.12 5.40 -3.25
N GLU A 49 -4.28 4.86 -3.65
CA GLU A 49 -5.63 5.35 -3.38
C GLU A 49 -5.83 5.62 -1.89
N HIS A 50 -5.02 5.04 -0.99
CA HIS A 50 -5.02 5.39 0.42
C HIS A 50 -4.43 6.79 0.69
N GLU A 51 -3.39 7.20 -0.05
CA GLU A 51 -2.88 8.58 -0.02
C GLU A 51 -3.90 9.52 -0.66
N GLY A 52 -4.47 9.17 -1.82
CA GLY A 52 -5.52 9.97 -2.46
C GLY A 52 -6.79 10.11 -1.60
N TRP A 53 -7.21 9.04 -0.93
CA TRP A 53 -8.35 9.06 -0.01
C TRP A 53 -8.05 9.93 1.22
N LEU A 54 -6.86 9.80 1.80
CA LEU A 54 -6.45 10.64 2.93
C LEU A 54 -6.36 12.12 2.54
N GLU A 55 -5.79 12.42 1.38
CA GLU A 55 -5.75 13.77 0.80
C GLU A 55 -7.15 14.33 0.61
N GLN A 56 -8.10 13.54 0.09
CA GLN A 56 -9.50 13.95 -0.04
C GLN A 56 -10.14 14.27 1.31
N GLN A 57 -9.92 13.42 2.33
CA GLN A 57 -10.46 13.66 3.67
C GLN A 57 -9.83 14.90 4.34
N ILE A 58 -8.55 15.14 4.12
CA ILE A 58 -7.87 16.35 4.59
C ILE A 58 -8.44 17.59 3.91
N LEU A 59 -8.58 17.57 2.58
CA LEU A 59 -9.17 18.68 1.81
C LEU A 59 -10.61 18.97 2.27
N GLU A 60 -11.42 17.94 2.49
CA GLU A 60 -12.78 18.08 3.00
C GLU A 60 -12.81 18.72 4.39
N ALA A 61 -11.89 18.35 5.29
CA ALA A 61 -11.78 18.96 6.61
C ALA A 61 -11.40 20.45 6.53
N PHE A 62 -10.50 20.82 5.62
CA PHE A 62 -10.15 22.23 5.40
C PHE A 62 -11.30 23.03 4.79
N ASN A 63 -12.03 22.48 3.82
CA ASN A 63 -13.21 23.14 3.26
C ASN A 63 -14.28 23.41 4.34
N ARG A 64 -14.57 22.42 5.20
CA ARG A 64 -15.48 22.61 6.34
C ARG A 64 -15.01 23.67 7.33
N TYR A 65 -13.70 23.89 7.44
CA TYR A 65 -13.14 24.96 8.27
C TYR A 65 -13.34 26.33 7.61
N GLU A 66 -13.06 26.44 6.32
CA GLU A 66 -13.26 27.67 5.54
C GLU A 66 -14.73 28.08 5.45
N ASP A 67 -15.64 27.11 5.31
CA ASP A 67 -17.09 27.32 5.25
C ASP A 67 -17.73 27.61 6.62
N GLY A 68 -16.95 27.55 7.71
CA GLY A 68 -17.42 27.81 9.07
C GLY A 68 -18.28 26.69 9.67
N GLU A 69 -18.26 25.50 9.06
CA GLU A 69 -18.98 24.30 9.51
C GLU A 69 -18.19 23.45 10.52
N SER A 70 -17.01 23.94 10.95
CA SER A 70 -16.14 23.22 11.88
C SER A 70 -16.42 23.57 13.34
N GLU A 71 -16.69 22.54 14.14
CA GLU A 71 -16.80 22.65 15.59
C GLU A 71 -15.54 22.11 16.27
N PHE A 72 -15.00 22.89 17.21
CA PHE A 72 -13.82 22.51 17.99
C PHE A 72 -14.26 22.05 19.37
N ILE A 73 -13.90 20.83 19.73
CA ILE A 73 -14.14 20.26 21.06
C ILE A 73 -12.82 20.19 21.84
N SER A 74 -12.92 20.26 23.16
CA SER A 74 -11.76 20.07 24.05
C SER A 74 -11.24 18.63 23.98
N ASN A 75 -10.00 18.44 24.42
CA ASN A 75 -9.41 17.12 24.53
C ASN A 75 -10.20 16.20 25.48
N GLU A 76 -10.79 16.74 26.54
CA GLU A 76 -11.62 15.97 27.48
C GLU A 76 -12.93 15.49 26.82
N GLU A 77 -13.61 16.37 26.10
CA GLU A 77 -14.84 16.04 25.36
C GLU A 77 -14.58 15.01 24.25
N MET A 78 -13.49 15.19 23.49
CA MET A 78 -13.07 14.22 22.46
C MET A 78 -12.83 12.83 23.06
N ASN A 79 -12.13 12.74 24.19
CA ASN A 79 -11.86 11.47 24.86
C ASN A 79 -13.16 10.81 25.34
N HIS A 80 -14.12 11.60 25.84
CA HIS A 80 -15.43 11.10 26.23
C HIS A 80 -16.17 10.49 25.03
N HIS A 81 -16.34 11.24 23.94
CA HIS A 81 -17.01 10.76 22.72
C HIS A 81 -16.36 9.51 22.14
N MET A 82 -15.03 9.46 22.07
CA MET A 82 -14.33 8.28 21.55
C MET A 82 -14.52 7.04 22.43
N ASN A 83 -14.59 7.21 23.75
CA ASN A 83 -14.87 6.10 24.66
C ASN A 83 -16.30 5.58 24.47
N GLU A 84 -17.27 6.47 24.29
CA GLU A 84 -18.66 6.08 23.99
C GLU A 84 -18.77 5.32 22.66
N LEU A 85 -18.13 5.81 21.60
CA LEU A 85 -18.09 5.14 20.30
C LEU A 85 -17.44 3.75 20.40
N LYS A 86 -16.30 3.63 21.09
CA LYS A 86 -15.65 2.33 21.32
C LYS A 86 -16.56 1.36 22.08
N MET A 87 -17.31 1.85 23.08
CA MET A 87 -18.28 1.02 23.80
C MET A 87 -19.45 0.58 22.92
N GLN A 88 -19.93 1.43 22.01
CA GLN A 88 -20.99 1.07 21.06
C GLN A 88 -20.48 0.05 20.02
N ALA A 89 -19.25 0.20 19.55
CA ALA A 89 -18.61 -0.72 18.60
C ALA A 89 -18.47 -2.11 19.21
N ALA A 90 -17.98 -2.17 20.45
CA ALA A 90 -17.83 -3.43 21.19
C ALA A 90 -19.18 -4.14 21.45
N ARG A 91 -20.29 -3.39 21.43
CA ARG A 91 -21.66 -3.90 21.55
C ARG A 91 -22.30 -4.23 20.18
N GLY A 92 -21.59 -4.02 19.07
CA GLY A 92 -22.09 -4.25 17.71
C GLY A 92 -23.22 -3.31 17.29
N LYS A 93 -23.26 -2.10 17.86
CA LYS A 93 -24.30 -1.08 17.60
C LYS A 93 -23.85 0.03 16.63
N LEU A 94 -22.70 -0.17 16.00
CA LEU A 94 -22.11 0.70 14.98
C LEU A 94 -22.30 0.08 13.60
#